data_AF-A0A357QGA3-F1
#
_entry.id   AF-A0A357QGA3-F1
#
_cell.length_a   1.000
_cell.length_b   1.000
_cell.length_c   1.000
_cell.angle_alpha   90.00
_cell.angle_beta   90.00
_cell.angle_gamma   90.00
#
_symmetry.space_group_name_H-M   'P 1'
#
loop_
_entity.id
_entity.type
_entity.pdbx_description
1 polymer ?
#
loop_
_entity_poly.entity_id
_entity_poly.type
_entity_poly.pdbx_seq_one_letter_code
_entity_poly.pdbx_strand_id
1 'polypeptide(L)'
;MKSKKILVVDDDIDIITVLETLLKKEGYEVVTASNKKEGIEMIKSEKPDLAILDVMMTTQYEGFELAKELLDNPQFKEIPFLIQSSIDILTTTKAAVQEMAREFRKDPNYKDLQVLLVKNVTTGEAGIDYRTEKGESVWFPVNGFVRKPVEAARILPEIKRILN
;
A
#
# COMPACT_ATOMS: atom_id res chain seq x y z
N MET A 1 -15.74 17.34 14.46
CA MET A 1 -14.77 17.09 13.38
C MET A 1 -15.44 16.18 12.36
N LYS A 2 -15.18 16.35 11.07
CA LYS A 2 -15.69 15.43 10.05
C LYS A 2 -14.99 14.08 10.21
N SER A 3 -15.74 12.97 10.11
CA SER A 3 -15.12 11.63 10.09
C SER A 3 -14.21 11.52 8.86
N LYS A 4 -13.03 10.92 9.06
CA LYS A 4 -12.08 10.65 7.98
C LYS A 4 -12.60 9.49 7.14
N LYS A 5 -12.54 9.62 5.82
CA LYS A 5 -13.01 8.59 4.88
C LYS A 5 -11.85 7.75 4.38
N ILE A 6 -11.97 6.43 4.48
CA ILE A 6 -10.98 5.47 4.02
C ILE A 6 -11.57 4.65 2.88
N LEU A 7 -10.87 4.60 1.75
CA LEU A 7 -11.15 3.66 0.67
C LEU A 7 -10.41 2.35 0.94
N VAL A 8 -11.09 1.21 0.83
CA VAL A 8 -10.49 -0.13 0.81
C VAL A 8 -10.64 -0.71 -0.59
N VAL A 9 -9.53 -1.15 -1.19
CA VAL A 9 -9.51 -1.80 -2.51
C VAL A 9 -8.89 -3.18 -2.35
N ASP A 10 -9.70 -4.23 -2.44
CA ASP A 10 -9.28 -5.64 -2.30
C ASP A 10 -10.32 -6.51 -3.03
N ASP A 11 -9.93 -7.56 -3.73
CA ASP A 11 -10.89 -8.44 -4.41
C ASP A 11 -11.47 -9.51 -3.48
N ASP A 12 -10.89 -9.67 -2.29
CA ASP A 12 -11.37 -10.56 -1.24
C ASP A 12 -12.42 -9.88 -0.36
N ILE A 13 -13.68 -10.32 -0.50
CA ILE A 13 -14.83 -9.80 0.24
C ILE A 13 -14.72 -10.01 1.75
N ASP A 14 -14.05 -11.08 2.20
CA ASP A 14 -13.88 -11.36 3.63
C ASP A 14 -12.89 -10.34 4.22
N ILE A 15 -11.82 -10.02 3.50
CA ILE A 15 -10.86 -8.98 3.90
C ILE A 15 -11.52 -7.60 3.91
N ILE A 16 -12.31 -7.25 2.89
CA ILE A 16 -13.10 -6.01 2.86
C ILE A 16 -13.98 -5.93 4.10
N THR A 17 -14.73 -6.98 4.41
CA THR A 17 -15.70 -7.00 5.52
C THR A 17 -15.00 -6.82 6.86
N VAL A 18 -13.85 -7.47 7.06
CA VAL A 18 -13.03 -7.33 8.28
C VAL A 18 -12.52 -5.90 8.43
N LEU A 19 -11.95 -5.33 7.37
CA LEU A 19 -11.43 -3.95 7.38
C LEU A 19 -12.55 -2.95 7.62
N GLU A 20 -13.66 -3.07 6.91
CA GLU A 20 -14.80 -2.18 7.04
C GLU A 20 -15.32 -2.18 8.48
N THR A 21 -15.53 -3.35 9.05
CA THR A 21 -16.00 -3.50 10.45
C THR A 21 -15.03 -2.86 11.43
N LEU A 22 -13.73 -3.12 11.26
CA LEU A 22 -12.67 -2.63 12.12
C LEU A 22 -12.55 -1.09 12.05
N LEU A 23 -12.55 -0.53 10.85
CA LEU A 23 -12.38 0.91 10.63
C LEU A 23 -13.63 1.70 11.05
N LYS A 24 -14.84 1.19 10.75
CA LYS A 24 -16.08 1.80 11.24
C LYS A 24 -16.15 1.85 12.76
N LYS A 25 -15.66 0.81 13.45
CA LYS A 25 -15.56 0.77 14.92
C LYS A 25 -14.64 1.86 15.47
N GLU A 26 -13.59 2.21 14.75
CA GLU A 26 -12.67 3.31 15.10
C GLU A 26 -13.20 4.70 14.65
N GLY A 27 -14.41 4.77 14.09
CA GLY A 27 -15.09 6.01 13.74
C GLY A 27 -14.80 6.55 12.34
N TYR A 28 -14.17 5.77 11.46
CA TYR A 28 -13.94 6.13 10.06
C TYR A 28 -15.19 5.89 9.20
N GLU A 29 -15.38 6.73 8.19
CA GLU A 29 -16.24 6.41 7.05
C GLU A 29 -15.47 5.46 6.13
N VAL A 30 -16.12 4.39 5.65
CA VAL A 30 -15.46 3.40 4.78
C VAL A 30 -16.22 3.30 3.47
N VAL A 31 -15.48 3.36 2.38
CA VAL A 31 -15.96 3.07 1.03
C VAL A 31 -15.08 1.96 0.44
N THR A 32 -15.63 1.14 -0.45
CA THR A 32 -14.97 -0.10 -0.89
C THR A 32 -14.97 -0.20 -2.41
N ALA A 33 -13.98 -0.90 -2.96
CA ALA A 33 -13.87 -1.25 -4.37
C ALA A 33 -13.22 -2.64 -4.49
N SER A 34 -13.54 -3.41 -5.53
CA SER A 34 -13.04 -4.79 -5.65
C SER A 34 -11.86 -4.95 -6.64
N ASN A 35 -11.43 -3.87 -7.28
CA ASN A 35 -10.38 -3.87 -8.30
C ASN A 35 -9.87 -2.44 -8.55
N LYS A 36 -8.81 -2.31 -9.37
CA LYS A 36 -8.20 -1.01 -9.71
C LYS A 36 -9.18 -0.03 -10.34
N LYS A 37 -10.01 -0.50 -11.28
CA LYS A 37 -10.94 0.37 -12.01
C LYS A 37 -11.95 1.01 -11.05
N GLU A 38 -12.59 0.20 -10.22
CA GLU A 38 -13.52 0.68 -9.20
C GLU A 38 -12.81 1.57 -8.17
N GLY A 39 -11.57 1.21 -7.78
CA GLY A 39 -10.76 2.02 -6.87
C GLY A 39 -10.56 3.46 -7.38
N ILE A 40 -10.19 3.60 -8.66
CA ILE A 40 -10.03 4.91 -9.31
C ILE A 40 -11.37 5.66 -9.40
N GLU A 41 -12.47 4.97 -9.72
CA GLU A 41 -13.80 5.58 -9.74
C GLU A 41 -14.18 6.14 -8.35
N MET A 42 -13.94 5.36 -7.30
CA MET A 42 -14.21 5.75 -5.90
C MET A 42 -13.31 6.88 -5.43
N ILE A 43 -12.04 6.90 -5.81
CA ILE A 43 -11.14 8.03 -5.52
C ILE A 43 -11.69 9.33 -6.11
N LYS A 44 -12.20 9.29 -7.34
CA LYS A 44 -12.75 10.47 -8.03
C LYS A 44 -14.05 10.95 -7.40
N SER A 45 -14.98 10.04 -7.08
CA SER A 45 -16.30 10.40 -6.55
C SER A 45 -16.27 10.72 -5.05
N GLU A 46 -15.60 9.90 -4.25
CA GLU A 46 -15.69 9.93 -2.79
C GLU A 46 -14.63 10.79 -2.13
N LYS A 47 -13.51 11.06 -2.82
CA LYS A 47 -12.35 11.82 -2.34
C LYS A 47 -11.91 11.38 -0.94
N PRO A 48 -11.47 10.12 -0.78
CA PRO A 48 -11.07 9.60 0.51
C PRO A 48 -9.86 10.34 1.07
N ASP A 49 -9.72 10.35 2.40
CA ASP A 49 -8.56 10.88 3.10
C ASP A 49 -7.36 9.89 3.09
N LEU A 50 -7.62 8.59 2.83
CA LEU A 50 -6.64 7.52 2.73
C LEU A 50 -7.19 6.39 1.85
N ALA A 51 -6.34 5.74 1.05
CA ALA A 51 -6.66 4.47 0.42
C ALA A 51 -5.86 3.31 1.02
N ILE A 52 -6.49 2.15 1.22
CA ILE A 52 -5.84 0.88 1.57
C ILE A 52 -5.97 -0.01 0.34
N LEU A 53 -4.83 -0.44 -0.20
CA LEU A 53 -4.75 -1.12 -1.49
C LEU A 53 -4.20 -2.53 -1.30
N ASP A 54 -4.93 -3.55 -1.72
CA ASP A 54 -4.33 -4.85 -1.97
C ASP A 54 -3.47 -4.81 -3.23
N VAL A 55 -2.47 -5.69 -3.28
CA VAL A 55 -1.57 -5.83 -4.43
C VAL A 55 -2.12 -6.81 -5.44
N MET A 56 -2.47 -8.00 -4.95
CA MET A 56 -2.82 -9.15 -5.78
C MET A 56 -4.33 -9.24 -5.89
N MET A 57 -4.88 -8.55 -6.88
CA MET A 57 -6.30 -8.58 -7.20
C MET A 57 -6.52 -9.35 -8.51
N THR A 58 -7.08 -8.71 -9.54
CA THR A 58 -7.31 -9.31 -10.86
C THR A 58 -6.00 -9.79 -11.51
N THR A 59 -4.89 -9.11 -11.21
CA THR A 59 -3.54 -9.50 -11.60
C THR A 59 -2.57 -9.42 -10.42
N GLN A 60 -1.41 -10.07 -10.55
CA GLN A 60 -0.38 -10.11 -9.49
C GLN A 60 0.24 -8.74 -9.16
N TYR A 61 0.04 -7.73 -10.01
CA TYR A 61 0.66 -6.40 -9.88
C TYR A 61 -0.35 -5.25 -9.89
N GLU A 62 -1.65 -5.55 -9.98
CA GLU A 62 -2.70 -4.55 -10.20
C GLU A 62 -2.70 -3.45 -9.12
N GLY A 63 -2.47 -3.81 -7.85
CA GLY A 63 -2.37 -2.81 -6.78
C GLY A 63 -1.13 -1.92 -6.87
N PHE A 64 -0.02 -2.40 -7.42
CA PHE A 64 1.15 -1.56 -7.68
C PHE A 64 0.91 -0.59 -8.83
N GLU A 65 0.20 -1.03 -9.87
CA GLU A 65 -0.21 -0.14 -10.95
C GLU A 65 -1.15 0.96 -10.44
N LEU A 66 -2.10 0.59 -9.58
CA LEU A 66 -2.97 1.56 -8.91
C LEU A 66 -2.14 2.55 -8.10
N ALA A 67 -1.25 2.09 -7.21
CA ALA A 67 -0.38 2.95 -6.42
C ALA A 67 0.45 3.90 -7.30
N LYS A 68 1.01 3.41 -8.41
CA LYS A 68 1.77 4.23 -9.36
C LYS A 68 0.89 5.29 -10.02
N GLU A 69 -0.33 4.93 -10.40
CA GLU A 69 -1.31 5.87 -10.97
C GLU A 69 -1.69 6.97 -9.96
N LEU A 70 -1.82 6.65 -8.66
CA LEU A 70 -2.05 7.66 -7.62
C LEU A 70 -0.88 8.63 -7.47
N LEU A 71 0.35 8.13 -7.53
CA LEU A 71 1.56 8.94 -7.44
C LEU A 71 1.76 9.86 -8.65
N ASP A 72 1.52 9.34 -9.85
CA ASP A 72 1.82 10.05 -11.09
C ASP A 72 0.71 11.03 -11.49
N ASN A 73 -0.51 10.83 -11.02
CA ASN A 73 -1.63 11.70 -11.34
C ASN A 73 -1.69 12.91 -10.39
N PRO A 74 -1.52 14.15 -10.89
CA PRO A 74 -1.56 15.35 -10.05
C PRO A 74 -2.88 15.56 -9.29
N GLN A 75 -3.96 14.93 -9.75
CA GLN A 75 -5.26 14.97 -9.08
C GLN A 75 -5.31 14.10 -7.82
N PHE A 76 -4.50 13.04 -7.76
CA PHE A 76 -4.57 12.00 -6.71
C PHE A 76 -3.34 11.97 -5.81
N LYS A 77 -2.23 12.58 -6.21
CA LYS A 77 -0.94 12.52 -5.49
C LYS A 77 -0.98 12.97 -4.02
N GLU A 78 -2.00 13.73 -3.62
CA GLU A 78 -2.19 14.20 -2.24
C GLU A 78 -2.96 13.18 -1.38
N ILE A 79 -3.57 12.16 -1.99
CA ILE A 79 -4.28 11.08 -1.29
C ILE A 79 -3.22 10.04 -0.90
N PRO A 80 -2.88 9.92 0.39
CA PRO A 80 -1.95 8.90 0.81
C PRO A 80 -2.57 7.51 0.65
N PHE A 81 -1.71 6.50 0.52
CA PHE A 81 -2.16 5.12 0.42
C PHE A 81 -1.28 4.15 1.23
N LEU A 82 -1.94 3.15 1.79
CA LEU A 82 -1.33 2.05 2.54
C LEU A 82 -1.46 0.78 1.71
N ILE A 83 -0.35 0.11 1.45
CA ILE A 83 -0.40 -1.18 0.74
C ILE A 83 -0.59 -2.30 1.75
N GLN A 84 -1.60 -3.13 1.54
CA GLN A 84 -1.81 -4.38 2.24
C GLN A 84 -1.40 -5.52 1.33
N SER A 85 -0.56 -6.45 1.80
CA SER A 85 -0.16 -7.58 0.95
C SER A 85 0.30 -8.80 1.75
N SER A 86 0.29 -9.95 1.11
CA SER A 86 0.96 -11.17 1.59
C SER A 86 2.45 -11.24 1.18
N ILE A 87 2.91 -10.34 0.31
CA ILE A 87 4.33 -10.24 -0.08
C ILE A 87 5.16 -9.89 1.16
N ASP A 88 6.30 -10.56 1.32
CA ASP A 88 7.20 -10.30 2.44
C ASP A 88 7.76 -8.88 2.39
N ILE A 89 7.71 -8.22 3.54
CA ILE A 89 8.22 -6.86 3.72
C ILE A 89 9.61 -6.97 4.33
N LEU A 90 10.62 -6.59 3.55
CA LEU A 90 11.98 -6.47 4.03
C LEU A 90 12.09 -5.21 4.90
N THR A 91 12.69 -5.36 6.07
CA THR A 91 12.80 -4.28 7.04
C THR A 91 14.23 -3.81 7.19
N THR A 92 14.39 -2.53 7.50
CA THR A 92 15.68 -1.92 7.78
C THR A 92 15.59 -0.86 8.87
N THR A 93 16.72 -0.57 9.50
CA THR A 93 16.90 0.59 10.39
C THR A 93 17.72 1.70 9.73
N LYS A 94 18.27 1.46 8.54
CA LYS A 94 19.02 2.45 7.76
C LYS A 94 18.09 3.53 7.22
N ALA A 95 18.57 4.76 7.16
CA ALA A 95 17.77 5.92 6.76
C ALA A 95 17.12 5.74 5.37
N ALA A 96 17.91 5.46 4.32
CA ALA A 96 17.38 5.42 2.96
C ALA A 96 16.88 4.03 2.55
N VAL A 97 15.55 3.85 2.48
CA VAL A 97 14.92 2.59 2.04
C VAL A 97 15.25 2.20 0.59
N GLN A 98 15.42 3.17 -0.31
CA GLN A 98 15.79 2.90 -1.71
C GLN A 98 17.20 2.31 -1.82
N GLU A 99 18.14 2.82 -1.03
CA GLU A 99 19.50 2.30 -1.00
C GLU A 99 19.50 0.85 -0.49
N MET A 100 18.72 0.58 0.56
CA MET A 100 18.54 -0.77 1.08
C MET A 100 17.94 -1.72 0.02
N ALA A 101 16.96 -1.27 -0.76
CA ALA A 101 16.44 -2.09 -1.87
C ALA A 101 17.55 -2.46 -2.87
N ARG A 102 18.41 -1.50 -3.24
CA ARG A 102 19.58 -1.76 -4.12
C ARG A 102 20.58 -2.73 -3.51
N GLU A 103 20.77 -2.69 -2.19
CA GLU A 103 21.60 -3.68 -1.48
C GLU A 103 20.97 -5.07 -1.52
N PHE A 104 19.67 -5.21 -1.24
CA PHE A 104 18.97 -6.49 -1.34
C PHE A 104 19.04 -7.07 -2.76
N ARG A 105 19.00 -6.23 -3.81
CA ARG A 105 19.19 -6.69 -5.19
C ARG A 105 20.54 -7.33 -5.48
N LYS A 106 21.56 -7.11 -4.65
CA LYS A 106 22.88 -7.76 -4.76
C LYS A 106 22.94 -9.11 -4.04
N ASP A 107 22.01 -9.37 -3.13
CA ASP A 107 21.94 -10.61 -2.36
C ASP A 107 21.35 -11.75 -3.22
N PRO A 108 22.01 -12.91 -3.34
CA PRO A 108 21.50 -14.06 -4.07
C PRO A 108 20.09 -14.54 -3.66
N ASN A 109 19.67 -14.28 -2.42
CA ASN A 109 18.36 -14.66 -1.91
C ASN A 109 17.22 -13.76 -2.40
N TYR A 110 17.54 -12.50 -2.78
CA TYR A 110 16.54 -11.50 -3.14
C TYR A 110 16.70 -10.95 -4.57
N LYS A 111 17.85 -11.20 -5.22
CA LYS A 111 18.17 -10.67 -6.55
C LYS A 111 17.12 -11.02 -7.60
N ASP A 112 16.52 -12.20 -7.53
CA ASP A 112 15.60 -12.74 -8.54
C ASP A 112 14.12 -12.54 -8.18
N LEU A 113 13.82 -11.96 -7.01
CA LEU A 113 12.45 -11.63 -6.63
C LEU A 113 11.86 -10.61 -7.60
N GLN A 114 10.61 -10.77 -8.03
CA GLN A 114 10.03 -9.76 -8.92
C GLN A 114 9.85 -8.41 -8.21
N VAL A 115 9.47 -8.46 -6.92
CA VAL A 115 9.13 -7.30 -6.12
C VAL A 115 9.82 -7.38 -4.78
N LEU A 116 10.40 -6.25 -4.34
CA LEU A 116 10.85 -6.04 -2.97
C LEU A 116 10.03 -4.93 -2.35
N LEU A 117 9.37 -5.23 -1.23
CA LEU A 117 8.76 -4.23 -0.38
C LEU A 117 9.77 -3.91 0.72
N VAL A 118 10.18 -2.64 0.84
CA VAL A 118 11.19 -2.25 1.83
C VAL A 118 10.63 -1.18 2.75
N LYS A 119 10.73 -1.41 4.06
CA LYS A 119 10.24 -0.48 5.09
C LYS A 119 11.32 -0.19 6.13
N ASN A 120 11.49 1.07 6.47
CA ASN A 120 12.24 1.47 7.65
C ASN A 120 11.35 1.34 8.90
N VAL A 121 11.76 0.53 9.85
CA VAL A 121 10.95 0.24 11.06
C VAL A 121 10.94 1.39 12.07
N THR A 122 11.88 2.33 11.95
CA THR A 122 12.01 3.49 12.84
C THR A 122 11.27 4.69 12.28
N THR A 123 11.44 5.01 10.99
CA THR A 123 10.84 6.21 10.37
C THR A 123 9.46 5.93 9.75
N GLY A 124 9.17 4.67 9.42
CA GLY A 124 7.99 4.31 8.64
C GLY A 124 8.13 4.60 7.14
N GLU A 125 9.27 5.12 6.68
CA GLU A 125 9.56 5.26 5.25
C GLU A 125 9.45 3.91 4.56
N ALA A 126 8.87 3.92 3.37
CA ALA A 126 8.54 2.71 2.66
C ALA A 126 8.64 2.93 1.15
N GLY A 127 8.95 1.88 0.42
CA GLY A 127 8.91 1.91 -1.03
C GLY A 127 8.99 0.54 -1.66
N ILE A 128 8.74 0.52 -2.96
CA ILE A 128 8.66 -0.68 -3.78
C ILE A 128 9.79 -0.63 -4.79
N ASP A 129 10.55 -1.72 -4.87
CA ASP A 129 11.44 -2.01 -6.00
C ASP A 129 10.82 -3.13 -6.82
N TYR A 130 10.37 -2.83 -8.04
CA TYR A 130 9.84 -3.83 -8.95
C TYR A 130 10.80 -4.04 -10.13
N ARG A 131 10.92 -5.29 -10.59
CA ARG A 131 11.62 -5.60 -11.83
C ARG A 131 10.67 -5.48 -13.02
N THR A 132 11.14 -4.83 -14.09
CA THR A 132 10.46 -4.85 -15.39
C THR A 132 10.70 -6.18 -16.09
N GLU A 133 9.97 -6.44 -17.18
CA GLU A 133 10.22 -7.61 -18.06
C GLU A 133 11.65 -7.63 -18.63
N LYS A 134 12.29 -6.46 -18.74
CA LYS A 134 13.68 -6.32 -19.19
C LYS A 134 14.70 -6.55 -18.06
N GLY A 135 14.23 -6.84 -16.85
CA GLY A 135 15.06 -7.04 -15.67
C GLY A 135 15.54 -5.74 -15.01
N GLU A 136 15.03 -4.58 -15.42
CA GLU A 136 15.41 -3.30 -14.82
C GLU A 136 14.67 -3.08 -13.50
N SER A 137 15.38 -2.63 -12.46
CA SER A 137 14.75 -2.21 -11.21
C SER A 137 14.14 -0.83 -11.34
N VAL A 138 12.89 -0.69 -10.96
CA VAL A 138 12.19 0.59 -10.87
C VAL A 138 11.71 0.79 -9.44
N TRP A 139 12.05 1.95 -8.89
CA TRP A 139 11.75 2.33 -7.52
C TRP A 139 10.62 3.37 -7.47
N PHE A 140 9.70 3.23 -6.53
CA PHE A 140 8.80 4.30 -6.14
C PHE A 140 8.47 4.27 -4.63
N PRO A 141 8.33 5.44 -3.99
CA PRO A 141 7.98 5.54 -2.58
C PRO A 141 6.49 5.22 -2.35
N VAL A 142 6.15 4.75 -1.16
CA VAL A 142 4.76 4.55 -0.71
C VAL A 142 4.59 5.05 0.73
N ASN A 143 3.36 5.32 1.18
CA ASN A 143 3.17 5.82 2.54
C ASN A 143 3.34 4.74 3.61
N GLY A 144 3.16 3.44 3.27
CA GLY A 144 3.42 2.34 4.18
C GLY A 144 3.00 0.97 3.63
N PHE A 145 3.30 -0.06 4.41
CA PHE A 145 2.88 -1.44 4.18
C PHE A 145 2.27 -2.06 5.44
N VAL A 146 1.27 -2.93 5.25
CA VAL A 146 0.74 -3.85 6.26
C VAL A 146 0.68 -5.25 5.68
N ARG A 147 1.16 -6.23 6.45
CA ARG A 147 1.11 -7.64 6.05
C ARG A 147 -0.27 -8.24 6.37
N LYS A 148 -0.82 -9.05 5.46
CA LYS A 148 -1.95 -9.95 5.79
C LYS A 148 -1.49 -11.06 6.79
N PRO A 149 -2.34 -11.54 7.72
CA PRO A 149 -3.73 -11.15 7.96
C PRO A 149 -3.87 -9.76 8.59
N VAL A 150 -5.03 -9.13 8.37
CA VAL A 150 -5.34 -7.80 8.90
C VAL A 150 -5.52 -7.88 10.41
N GLU A 151 -4.61 -7.24 11.14
CA GLU A 151 -4.67 -7.11 12.60
C GLU A 151 -4.80 -5.63 12.99
N ALA A 152 -5.75 -5.31 13.87
CA ALA A 152 -5.97 -3.96 14.39
C ALA A 152 -4.68 -3.33 14.95
N ALA A 153 -3.90 -4.13 15.68
CA ALA A 153 -2.63 -3.72 16.27
C ALA A 153 -1.57 -3.31 15.25
N ARG A 154 -1.69 -3.71 13.98
CA ARG A 154 -0.75 -3.38 12.90
C ARG A 154 -1.27 -2.27 12.01
N ILE A 155 -2.55 -2.34 11.62
CA ILE A 155 -3.09 -1.42 10.62
C ILE A 155 -3.43 -0.04 11.20
N LEU A 156 -3.98 0.02 12.43
CA LEU A 156 -4.42 1.29 13.02
C LEU A 156 -3.26 2.26 13.32
N PRO A 157 -2.09 1.81 13.82
CA PRO A 157 -0.94 2.70 13.98
C PRO A 157 -0.45 3.29 12.65
N GLU A 158 -0.45 2.50 11.57
CA GLU A 158 -0.05 2.97 10.24
C GLU A 158 -1.05 3.99 9.69
N ILE A 159 -2.36 3.72 9.80
CA ILE A 159 -3.40 4.67 9.40
C ILE A 159 -3.25 6.00 10.15
N LYS A 160 -3.07 5.95 11.47
CA LYS A 160 -2.88 7.14 12.31
C LYS A 160 -1.60 7.90 11.94
N ARG A 161 -0.50 7.19 11.65
CA ARG A 161 0.77 7.82 11.22
C ARG A 161 0.62 8.53 9.88
N ILE A 162 -0.17 7.96 8.96
CA ILE A 162 -0.33 8.51 7.61
C ILE A 162 -1.31 9.68 7.58
N LEU A 163 -2.35 9.66 8.42
CA LEU A 163 -3.39 10.69 8.47
C LEU A 163 -3.06 11.91 9.36
N ASN A 164 -2.05 11.81 10.22
CA ASN A 164 -1.60 12.88 11.13
C ASN A 164 -0.38 13.62 10.55
#